data_AF-A0A2A2QT71-F1
#
_entry.id   AF-A0A2A2QT71-F1
#
_cell.length_a   1.000
_cell.length_b   1.000
_cell.length_c   1.000
_cell.angle_alpha   90.00
_cell.angle_beta   90.00
_cell.angle_gamma   90.00
#
_symmetry.space_group_name_H-M   'P 1'
#
loop_
_entity.id
_entity.type
_entity.pdbx_description
1 polymer ?
#
loop_
_entity_poly.entity_id
_entity_poly.type
_entity_poly.pdbx_seq_one_letter_code
_entity_poly.pdbx_strand_id
1 'polypeptide(L)'
;MKKWMYVIFPGIMLAVFLVIYSSAMKDVELATQKKAEEVAKMKAADEAKKKVAEEKAREDSARRSAERAAEDAKREADRIAKWQNESKKIQDDTDKAQADADRYNKEVAALELTLDSLKKSKDKASREAFDLVKQVERAKVDRRNAEIEIQRLTEMVSRRAAESSLTRPPAIPTAPKS
;
A
#
# COMPACT_ATOMS: atom_id res chain seq x y z
N MET A 1 82.36 100.86 -31.54
CA MET A 1 82.44 99.43 -31.20
C MET A 1 81.04 98.85 -31.02
N LYS A 2 80.64 97.98 -31.95
CA LYS A 2 79.31 97.34 -32.08
C LYS A 2 79.06 96.23 -31.02
N LYS A 3 79.36 96.45 -29.73
CA LYS A 3 79.23 95.41 -28.69
C LYS A 3 77.82 95.30 -28.08
N TRP A 4 77.05 96.38 -28.08
CA TRP A 4 75.68 96.41 -27.52
C TRP A 4 74.63 95.74 -28.40
N MET A 5 74.90 95.62 -29.71
CA MET A 5 74.00 94.96 -30.66
C MET A 5 73.92 93.43 -30.44
N TYR A 6 75.00 92.83 -29.91
CA TYR A 6 75.05 91.41 -29.53
C TYR A 6 74.32 91.10 -28.21
N VAL A 7 73.77 92.10 -27.51
CA VAL A 7 73.02 91.90 -26.25
C VAL A 7 71.56 92.29 -26.42
N ILE A 8 71.29 93.42 -27.08
CA ILE A 8 69.91 93.90 -27.30
C ILE A 8 69.15 92.98 -28.26
N PHE A 9 69.78 92.55 -29.36
CA PHE A 9 69.10 91.71 -30.35
C PHE A 9 68.77 90.31 -29.82
N PRO A 10 69.69 89.61 -29.11
CA PRO A 10 69.34 88.36 -28.43
C PRO A 10 68.35 88.56 -27.30
N GLY A 11 68.38 89.69 -26.58
CA GLY A 11 67.41 90.00 -25.53
C GLY A 11 65.97 90.16 -26.06
N ILE A 12 65.80 90.86 -27.19
CA ILE A 12 64.49 91.02 -27.85
C ILE A 12 64.04 89.67 -28.44
N MET A 13 64.93 88.91 -29.09
CA MET A 13 64.60 87.56 -29.55
C MET A 13 64.20 86.63 -28.41
N LEU A 14 64.87 86.73 -27.26
CA LEU A 14 64.54 85.94 -26.07
C LEU A 14 63.18 86.33 -25.48
N ALA A 15 62.86 87.62 -25.43
CA ALA A 15 61.54 88.09 -24.99
C ALA A 15 60.41 87.61 -25.92
N VAL A 16 60.60 87.70 -27.25
CA VAL A 16 59.65 87.17 -28.24
C VAL A 16 59.51 85.66 -28.10
N PHE A 17 60.61 84.94 -27.92
CA PHE A 17 60.62 83.51 -27.69
C PHE A 17 59.88 83.11 -26.42
N LEU A 18 60.05 83.83 -25.31
CA LEU A 18 59.35 83.55 -24.04
C LEU A 18 57.83 83.74 -24.16
N VAL A 19 57.36 84.75 -24.89
CA VAL A 19 55.92 84.96 -25.14
C VAL A 19 55.34 83.81 -25.97
N ILE A 20 56.01 83.45 -27.07
CA ILE A 20 55.60 82.33 -27.96
C ILE A 20 55.66 81.00 -27.20
N TYR A 21 56.69 80.77 -26.40
CA TYR A 21 56.84 79.56 -25.59
C TYR A 21 55.75 79.44 -24.53
N SER A 22 55.41 80.53 -23.82
CA SER A 22 54.32 80.48 -22.83
C SER A 22 52.95 80.26 -23.49
N SER A 23 52.73 80.80 -24.70
CA SER A 23 51.53 80.52 -25.51
C SER A 23 51.46 79.04 -25.88
N ALA A 24 52.54 78.49 -26.43
CA ALA A 24 52.60 77.08 -26.83
C ALA A 24 52.44 76.12 -25.63
N MET A 25 53.01 76.45 -24.47
CA MET A 25 52.83 75.64 -23.26
C MET A 25 51.38 75.67 -22.75
N LYS A 26 50.68 76.80 -22.81
CA LYS A 26 49.25 76.89 -22.47
C LYS A 26 48.37 76.07 -23.41
N ASP A 27 48.67 76.08 -24.71
CA ASP A 27 47.94 75.27 -25.70
C ASP A 27 48.17 73.78 -25.47
N VAL A 28 49.38 73.38 -25.09
CA VAL A 28 49.70 71.99 -24.71
C VAL A 28 49.00 71.61 -23.39
N GLU A 29 48.96 72.48 -22.39
CA GLU A 29 48.22 72.24 -21.15
C GLU A 29 46.71 72.10 -21.39
N LEU A 30 46.10 72.97 -22.19
CA LEU A 30 44.68 72.87 -22.55
C LEU A 30 44.39 71.60 -23.36
N ALA A 31 45.27 71.22 -24.29
CA ALA A 31 45.10 69.99 -25.08
C ALA A 31 45.26 68.73 -24.21
N THR A 32 46.17 68.74 -23.23
CA THR A 32 46.36 67.63 -22.29
C THR A 32 45.22 67.53 -21.28
N GLN A 33 44.70 68.65 -20.78
CA GLN A 33 43.51 68.67 -19.93
C GLN A 33 42.27 68.15 -20.66
N LYS A 34 42.01 68.60 -21.89
CA LYS A 34 40.89 68.10 -22.70
C LYS A 34 40.99 66.60 -22.96
N LYS A 35 42.18 66.09 -23.30
CA LYS A 35 42.41 64.65 -23.46
C LYS A 35 42.21 63.89 -22.15
N ALA A 36 42.66 64.45 -21.02
CA ALA A 36 42.45 63.85 -19.72
C ALA A 36 40.95 63.78 -19.34
N GLU A 37 40.18 64.84 -19.63
CA GLU A 37 38.74 64.87 -19.43
C GLU A 37 37.98 63.90 -20.35
N GLU A 38 38.35 63.81 -21.63
CA GLU A 38 37.77 62.85 -22.56
C GLU A 38 38.06 61.41 -22.13
N VAL A 39 39.30 61.11 -21.73
CA VAL A 39 39.68 59.79 -21.20
C VAL A 39 38.91 59.49 -19.90
N ALA A 40 38.73 60.48 -19.02
CA ALA A 40 37.95 60.30 -17.79
C ALA A 40 36.46 60.02 -18.10
N LYS A 41 35.87 60.74 -19.06
CA LYS A 41 34.48 60.50 -19.51
C LYS A 41 34.30 59.13 -20.15
N MET A 42 35.25 58.70 -21.00
CA MET A 42 35.21 57.36 -21.60
C MET A 42 35.33 56.27 -20.53
N LYS A 43 36.28 56.40 -19.60
CA LYS A 43 36.44 55.45 -18.48
C LYS A 43 35.18 55.38 -17.62
N ALA A 44 34.57 56.52 -17.28
CA ALA A 44 33.33 56.55 -16.51
C ALA A 44 32.16 55.89 -17.26
N ALA A 45 32.03 56.12 -18.58
CA ALA A 45 31.01 55.49 -19.40
C ALA A 45 31.21 53.98 -19.53
N ASP A 46 32.46 53.53 -19.68
CA ASP A 46 32.79 52.10 -19.75
C ASP A 46 32.60 51.39 -18.41
N GLU A 47 32.95 52.03 -17.29
CA GLU A 47 32.64 51.52 -15.95
C GLU A 47 31.14 51.44 -15.69
N ALA A 48 30.36 52.43 -16.12
CA ALA A 48 28.91 52.40 -16.01
C ALA A 48 28.31 51.25 -16.83
N LYS A 49 28.78 51.04 -18.07
CA LYS A 49 28.37 49.90 -18.91
C LYS A 49 28.74 48.57 -18.29
N LYS A 50 29.95 48.46 -17.72
CA LYS A 50 30.40 47.25 -17.02
C LYS A 50 29.51 46.93 -15.82
N LYS A 51 29.19 47.93 -14.98
CA LYS A 51 28.30 47.75 -13.81
C LYS A 51 26.92 47.26 -14.22
N VAL A 52 26.30 47.87 -15.24
CA VAL A 52 24.99 47.44 -15.75
C VAL A 52 25.04 46.03 -16.33
N ALA A 53 26.11 45.69 -17.06
CA ALA A 53 26.30 44.34 -17.59
C ALA A 53 26.48 43.30 -16.48
N GLU A 54 27.26 43.63 -15.43
CA GLU A 54 27.47 42.77 -14.26
C GLU A 54 26.21 42.57 -13.44
N GLU A 55 25.43 43.63 -13.19
CA GLU A 55 24.16 43.56 -12.47
C GLU A 55 23.16 42.69 -13.23
N LYS A 56 23.01 42.91 -14.55
CA LYS A 56 22.13 42.09 -15.39
C LYS A 56 22.57 40.63 -15.45
N ALA A 57 23.88 40.37 -15.48
CA ALA A 57 24.42 39.01 -15.43
C ALA A 57 24.15 38.35 -14.07
N ARG A 58 24.26 39.10 -12.97
CA ARG A 58 23.93 38.61 -11.62
C ARG A 58 22.45 38.31 -11.47
N GLU A 59 21.56 39.19 -11.92
CA GLU A 59 20.11 38.99 -11.87
C GLU A 59 19.68 37.78 -12.70
N ASP A 60 20.18 37.63 -13.92
CA ASP A 60 19.83 36.50 -14.78
C ASP A 60 20.37 35.18 -14.22
N SER A 61 21.58 35.19 -13.65
CA SER A 61 22.15 34.03 -12.95
C SER A 61 21.33 33.68 -11.71
N ALA A 62 20.95 34.68 -10.90
CA ALA A 62 20.12 34.48 -9.71
C ALA A 62 18.74 33.91 -10.09
N ARG A 63 18.09 34.45 -11.13
CA ARG A 63 16.82 33.93 -11.64
C ARG A 63 16.94 32.47 -12.08
N ARG A 64 17.94 32.13 -12.90
CA ARG A 64 18.18 30.74 -13.34
C ARG A 64 18.54 29.79 -12.20
N SER A 65 19.16 30.30 -11.14
CA SER A 65 19.42 29.50 -9.93
C SER A 65 18.14 29.25 -9.13
N ALA A 66 17.28 30.26 -9.00
CA ALA A 66 16.01 30.17 -8.30
C ALA A 66 15.01 29.27 -9.04
N GLU A 67 14.96 29.35 -10.37
CA GLU A 67 14.13 28.48 -11.21
C GLU A 67 14.53 27.00 -11.05
N ARG A 68 15.83 26.70 -11.10
CA ARG A 68 16.34 25.33 -10.88
C ARG A 68 16.04 24.83 -9.47
N ALA A 69 16.28 25.66 -8.45
CA ALA A 69 15.99 25.30 -7.07
C ALA A 69 14.48 25.03 -6.86
N ALA A 70 13.60 25.81 -7.50
CA ALA A 70 12.16 25.60 -7.44
C ALA A 70 11.71 24.33 -8.18
N GLU A 71 12.31 24.04 -9.34
CA GLU A 71 12.04 22.81 -10.10
C GLU A 71 12.51 21.57 -9.33
N ASP A 72 13.72 21.60 -8.76
CA ASP A 72 14.26 20.52 -7.93
C ASP A 72 13.42 20.31 -6.68
N ALA A 73 12.98 21.39 -6.01
CA ALA A 73 12.09 21.31 -4.85
C ALA A 73 10.74 20.68 -5.20
N LYS A 74 10.14 21.05 -6.34
CA LYS A 74 8.90 20.43 -6.82
C LYS A 74 9.09 18.96 -7.15
N ARG A 75 10.19 18.61 -7.85
CA ARG A 75 10.49 17.22 -8.21
C ARG A 75 10.69 16.34 -6.98
N GLU A 76 11.35 16.85 -5.96
CA GLU A 76 11.55 16.12 -4.71
C GLU A 76 10.25 16.01 -3.91
N ALA A 77 9.45 17.08 -3.83
CA ALA A 77 8.13 17.04 -3.21
C ALA A 77 7.20 16.03 -3.90
N ASP A 78 7.17 15.99 -5.23
CA ASP A 78 6.40 15.01 -6.00
C ASP A 78 6.89 13.59 -5.79
N ARG A 79 8.21 13.38 -5.69
CA ARG A 79 8.79 12.07 -5.39
C ARG A 79 8.39 11.60 -4.00
N ILE A 80 8.52 12.46 -2.99
CA ILE A 80 8.14 12.16 -1.60
C ILE A 80 6.64 11.87 -1.52
N ALA A 81 5.80 12.70 -2.16
CA ALA A 81 4.35 12.50 -2.16
C ALA A 81 3.95 11.17 -2.81
N LYS A 82 4.57 10.81 -3.95
CA LYS A 82 4.36 9.51 -4.59
C LYS A 82 4.78 8.36 -3.68
N TRP A 83 5.99 8.45 -3.11
CA TRP A 83 6.51 7.41 -2.23
C TRP A 83 5.64 7.22 -0.98
N GLN A 84 5.18 8.30 -0.36
CA GLN A 84 4.27 8.24 0.80
C GLN A 84 2.92 7.63 0.41
N ASN A 85 2.35 8.01 -0.73
CA ASN A 85 1.08 7.44 -1.21
C ASN A 85 1.20 5.95 -1.51
N GLU A 86 2.27 5.52 -2.18
CA GLU A 86 2.53 4.11 -2.46
C GLU A 86 2.78 3.33 -1.16
N SER A 87 3.56 3.87 -0.23
CA SER A 87 3.81 3.24 1.07
C SER A 87 2.53 3.07 1.87
N LYS A 88 1.67 4.09 1.88
CA LYS A 88 0.36 4.03 2.55
C LYS A 88 -0.54 2.98 1.90
N LYS A 89 -0.58 2.93 0.57
CA LYS A 89 -1.37 1.90 -0.13
C LYS A 89 -0.87 0.48 0.19
N ILE A 90 0.45 0.28 0.23
CA ILE A 90 1.03 -1.01 0.61
C ILE A 90 0.65 -1.38 2.04
N GLN A 91 0.69 -0.41 2.97
CA GLN A 91 0.28 -0.62 4.35
C GLN A 91 -1.21 -0.98 4.44
N ASP A 92 -2.08 -0.21 3.80
CA ASP A 92 -3.53 -0.45 3.78
C ASP A 92 -3.86 -1.85 3.20
N ASP A 93 -3.20 -2.23 2.10
CA ASP A 93 -3.37 -3.55 1.47
C ASP A 93 -2.85 -4.68 2.38
N THR A 94 -1.75 -4.46 3.11
CA THR A 94 -1.18 -5.41 4.06
C THR A 94 -2.10 -5.59 5.27
N ASP A 95 -2.59 -4.50 5.84
CA ASP A 95 -3.51 -4.53 6.99
C ASP A 95 -4.81 -5.23 6.62
N LYS A 96 -5.33 -5.00 5.41
CA LYS A 96 -6.50 -5.71 4.89
C LYS A 96 -6.24 -7.20 4.71
N ALA A 97 -5.12 -7.58 4.10
CA ALA A 97 -4.75 -8.97 3.92
C ALA A 97 -4.59 -9.71 5.26
N GLN A 98 -4.00 -9.04 6.26
CA GLN A 98 -3.87 -9.57 7.61
C GLN A 98 -5.24 -9.78 8.27
N ALA A 99 -6.14 -8.80 8.16
CA ALA A 99 -7.50 -8.92 8.70
C ALA A 99 -8.30 -10.05 8.02
N ASP A 100 -8.17 -10.20 6.70
CA ASP A 100 -8.80 -11.31 5.97
C ASP A 100 -8.20 -12.66 6.39
N ALA A 101 -6.88 -12.77 6.57
CA ALA A 101 -6.23 -13.97 7.06
C ALA A 101 -6.74 -14.37 8.46
N ASP A 102 -6.85 -13.41 9.38
CA ASP A 102 -7.40 -13.66 10.71
C ASP A 102 -8.87 -14.09 10.67
N ARG A 103 -9.68 -13.52 9.77
CA ARG A 103 -11.06 -13.96 9.54
C ARG A 103 -11.09 -15.41 9.06
N TYR A 104 -10.34 -15.75 8.02
CA TYR A 104 -10.33 -17.10 7.47
C TYR A 104 -9.80 -18.13 8.47
N ASN A 105 -8.78 -17.79 9.27
CA ASN A 105 -8.30 -18.68 10.33
C ASN A 105 -9.38 -19.00 11.36
N LYS A 106 -10.21 -18.02 11.75
CA LYS A 106 -11.35 -18.24 12.65
C LYS A 106 -12.43 -19.10 11.99
N GLU A 107 -12.72 -18.86 10.71
CA GLU A 107 -13.68 -19.67 9.95
C GLU A 107 -13.21 -21.13 9.82
N VAL A 108 -11.93 -21.35 9.54
CA VAL A 108 -11.31 -22.69 9.50
C VAL A 108 -11.47 -23.39 10.85
N ALA A 109 -11.08 -22.74 11.95
CA ALA A 109 -11.22 -23.33 13.29
C ALA A 109 -12.68 -23.65 13.64
N ALA A 110 -13.63 -22.79 13.25
CA ALA A 110 -15.05 -23.04 13.44
C ALA A 110 -15.52 -24.25 12.62
N LEU A 111 -15.12 -24.33 11.34
CA LEU A 111 -15.45 -25.44 10.46
C LEU A 111 -14.86 -26.76 10.96
N GLU A 112 -13.62 -26.77 11.43
CA GLU A 112 -12.99 -27.95 12.04
C GLU A 112 -13.78 -28.46 13.27
N LEU A 113 -14.22 -27.54 14.14
CA LEU A 113 -15.05 -27.88 15.29
C LEU A 113 -16.41 -28.46 14.86
N THR A 114 -17.06 -27.86 13.85
CA THR A 114 -18.31 -28.42 13.33
C THR A 114 -18.11 -29.81 12.73
N LEU A 115 -17.01 -30.02 12.00
CA LEU A 115 -16.69 -31.30 11.37
C LEU A 115 -16.45 -32.40 12.41
N ASP A 116 -15.71 -32.10 13.47
CA ASP A 116 -15.53 -33.04 14.59
C ASP A 116 -16.85 -33.37 15.29
N SER A 117 -17.69 -32.35 15.54
CA SER A 117 -19.01 -32.54 16.13
C SER A 117 -19.92 -33.40 15.25
N LEU A 118 -19.95 -33.16 13.94
CA LEU A 118 -20.71 -33.97 12.98
C LEU A 118 -20.23 -35.41 12.96
N LYS A 119 -18.90 -35.66 12.99
CA LYS A 119 -18.35 -37.02 13.06
C LYS A 119 -18.82 -37.75 14.32
N LYS A 120 -18.72 -37.10 15.49
CA LYS A 120 -19.20 -37.67 16.75
C LYS A 120 -20.71 -37.95 16.72
N SER A 121 -21.50 -37.02 16.18
CA SER A 121 -22.95 -37.19 16.04
C SER A 121 -23.30 -38.35 15.09
N LYS A 122 -22.59 -38.47 13.97
CA LYS A 122 -22.75 -39.57 13.01
C LYS A 122 -22.45 -40.92 13.68
N ASP A 123 -21.33 -41.02 14.39
CA ASP A 123 -20.93 -42.26 15.05
C ASP A 123 -21.93 -42.67 16.14
N LYS A 124 -22.41 -41.69 16.92
CA LYS A 124 -23.47 -41.90 17.91
C LYS A 124 -24.76 -42.39 17.26
N ALA A 125 -25.26 -41.69 16.25
CA ALA A 125 -26.48 -42.07 15.53
C ALA A 125 -26.36 -43.45 14.88
N SER A 126 -25.19 -43.80 14.36
CA SER A 126 -24.93 -45.13 13.76
C SER A 126 -25.01 -46.25 14.80
N ARG A 127 -24.48 -46.02 16.02
CA ARG A 127 -24.59 -46.97 17.14
C ARG A 127 -26.04 -47.10 17.61
N GLU A 128 -26.74 -45.99 17.80
CA GLU A 128 -28.15 -45.98 18.19
C GLU A 128 -29.04 -46.71 17.16
N ALA A 129 -28.79 -46.47 15.87
CA ALA A 129 -29.50 -47.18 14.80
C ALA A 129 -29.24 -48.69 14.84
N PHE A 130 -27.99 -49.12 15.07
CA PHE A 130 -27.65 -50.53 15.22
C PHE A 130 -28.34 -51.17 16.43
N ASP A 131 -28.36 -50.48 17.58
CA ASP A 131 -29.02 -50.97 18.80
C ASP A 131 -30.54 -51.07 18.62
N LEU A 132 -31.16 -50.11 17.93
CA LEU A 132 -32.59 -50.17 17.60
C LEU A 132 -32.91 -51.36 16.69
N VAL A 133 -32.10 -51.62 15.66
CA VAL A 133 -32.27 -52.79 14.80
C VAL A 133 -32.16 -54.09 15.62
N LYS A 134 -31.18 -54.18 16.52
CA LYS A 134 -31.03 -55.32 17.42
C LYS A 134 -32.24 -55.52 18.33
N GLN A 135 -32.82 -54.45 18.86
CA GLN A 135 -34.04 -54.53 19.68
C GLN A 135 -35.23 -55.03 18.86
N VAL A 136 -35.40 -54.53 17.64
CA VAL A 136 -36.47 -54.99 16.73
C VAL A 136 -36.32 -56.47 16.40
N GLU A 137 -35.11 -56.94 16.10
CA GLU A 137 -34.88 -58.36 15.81
C GLU A 137 -35.10 -59.25 17.04
N ARG A 138 -34.70 -58.80 18.24
CA ARG A 138 -35.03 -59.49 19.49
C ARG A 138 -36.55 -59.60 19.70
N ALA A 139 -37.28 -58.49 19.53
CA ALA A 139 -38.73 -58.48 19.65
C ALA A 139 -39.42 -59.41 18.64
N LYS A 140 -38.89 -59.52 17.41
CA LYS A 140 -39.38 -60.49 16.41
C LYS A 140 -39.16 -61.93 16.84
N VAL A 141 -38.00 -62.25 17.43
CA VAL A 141 -37.71 -63.59 17.96
C VAL A 141 -38.64 -63.92 19.13
N ASP A 142 -38.79 -62.99 20.09
CA ASP A 142 -39.67 -63.18 21.24
C ASP A 142 -41.12 -63.40 20.82
N ARG A 143 -41.60 -62.64 19.82
CA ARG A 143 -42.93 -62.83 19.23
C ARG A 143 -43.09 -64.23 18.63
N ARG A 144 -42.12 -64.70 17.84
CA ARG A 144 -42.15 -66.06 17.25
C ARG A 144 -42.14 -67.14 18.33
N ASN A 145 -41.35 -66.96 19.39
CA ASN A 145 -41.33 -67.91 20.51
C ASN A 145 -42.69 -67.98 21.22
N ALA A 146 -43.31 -66.83 21.48
CA ALA A 146 -44.65 -66.76 22.05
C ALA A 146 -45.71 -67.40 21.14
N GLU A 147 -45.64 -67.17 19.81
CA GLU A 147 -46.52 -67.81 18.82
C GLU A 147 -46.41 -69.34 18.87
N ILE A 148 -45.18 -69.89 18.97
CA ILE A 148 -44.94 -71.34 19.09
C ILE A 148 -45.51 -71.89 20.42
N GLU A 149 -45.35 -71.17 21.52
CA GLU A 149 -45.89 -71.58 22.82
C GLU A 149 -47.43 -71.59 22.83
N ILE A 150 -48.06 -70.58 22.25
CA ILE A 150 -49.52 -70.53 22.06
C ILE A 150 -49.99 -71.73 21.23
N GLN A 151 -49.30 -72.06 20.14
CA GLN A 151 -49.63 -73.23 19.31
C GLN A 151 -49.53 -74.53 20.12
N ARG A 152 -48.45 -74.73 20.89
CA ARG A 152 -48.28 -75.91 21.75
C ARG A 152 -49.36 -76.02 22.83
N LEU A 153 -49.69 -74.91 23.50
CA LEU A 153 -50.75 -74.88 24.52
C LEU A 153 -52.11 -75.17 23.90
N THR A 154 -52.41 -74.59 22.74
CA THR A 154 -53.65 -74.84 22.00
C THR A 154 -53.75 -76.32 21.61
N GLU A 155 -52.67 -76.91 21.12
CA GLU A 155 -52.62 -78.34 20.79
C GLU A 155 -52.77 -79.23 22.03
N MET A 156 -52.14 -78.87 23.15
CA MET A 156 -52.30 -79.60 24.41
C MET A 156 -53.76 -79.55 24.91
N VAL A 157 -54.38 -78.37 24.87
CA VAL A 157 -55.78 -78.18 25.26
C VAL A 157 -56.71 -78.95 24.33
N SER A 158 -56.48 -78.93 23.01
CA SER A 158 -57.30 -79.67 22.05
C SER A 158 -57.17 -81.18 22.23
N ARG A 159 -55.97 -81.71 22.44
CA ARG A 159 -55.74 -83.13 22.78
C ARG A 159 -56.45 -83.52 24.08
N ARG A 160 -56.30 -82.72 25.14
CA ARG A 160 -56.96 -82.98 26.44
C ARG A 160 -58.49 -82.92 26.33
N ALA A 161 -59.02 -82.02 25.50
CA ALA A 161 -60.45 -81.94 25.22
C ALA A 161 -60.96 -83.17 24.43
N ALA A 162 -60.15 -83.70 23.49
CA ALA A 162 -60.46 -84.92 22.75
C ALA A 162 -60.40 -86.19 23.62
N GLU A 163 -59.49 -86.23 24.60
CA GLU A 163 -59.36 -87.32 25.57
C GLU A 163 -60.36 -87.24 26.74
N SER A 164 -61.06 -86.11 26.88
CA SER A 164 -62.02 -85.90 27.96
C SER A 164 -63.29 -86.73 27.74
N SER A 165 -63.74 -87.42 28.79
CA SER A 165 -64.99 -88.20 28.77
C SER A 165 -66.26 -87.36 28.58
N LEU A 166 -66.18 -86.04 28.71
CA LEU A 166 -67.29 -85.10 28.51
C LEU A 166 -67.62 -84.85 27.02
N THR A 167 -66.69 -85.15 26.10
CA THR A 167 -66.88 -84.99 24.64
C THR A 167 -67.09 -86.33 23.92
N ARG A 168 -66.99 -87.45 24.65
CA ARG A 168 -67.26 -88.79 24.13
C ARG A 168 -68.77 -89.04 24.13
N PRO A 169 -69.40 -89.40 23.00
CA PRO A 169 -70.82 -89.71 22.98
C PRO A 169 -71.12 -90.85 23.97
N PRO A 170 -72.22 -90.77 24.74
CA PRO A 170 -72.53 -91.78 25.75
C PRO A 170 -72.56 -93.16 25.09
N ALA A 171 -71.88 -94.13 25.71
CA ALA A 171 -71.88 -95.50 25.21
C ALA A 171 -73.33 -95.98 25.14
N ILE A 172 -73.82 -96.23 23.93
CA ILE A 172 -75.14 -96.84 23.72
C ILE A 172 -75.07 -98.22 24.39
N PRO A 173 -75.90 -98.49 25.41
CA PRO A 173 -75.87 -99.78 26.08
C PRO A 173 -76.17 -100.87 25.05
N THR A 174 -75.20 -101.77 24.85
CA THR A 174 -75.39 -102.97 24.05
C THR A 174 -76.45 -103.83 24.73
N ALA A 175 -77.57 -104.05 24.05
CA ALA A 175 -78.61 -104.95 24.53
C ALA A 175 -78.04 -106.35 24.81
N PRO A 176 -78.47 -107.03 25.89
CA PRO A 176 -77.99 -108.35 26.23
C PRO A 176 -78.34 -109.34 25.11
N LYS A 177 -77.34 -110.13 24.70
CA LYS A 177 -77.52 -111.23 23.74
C LYS A 177 -78.39 -112.30 24.41
N SER A 178 -79.56 -112.57 23.83
CA SER A 178 -80.34 -113.80 24.02
C SER A 178 -79.72 -114.95 23.25
#